data_AF-M3WDC3-F1
#
_entry.id   AF-M3WDC3-F1
#
_cell.length_a   1.000
_cell.length_b   1.000
_cell.length_c   1.000
_cell.angle_alpha   90.00
_cell.angle_beta   90.00
_cell.angle_gamma   90.00
#
_symmetry.space_group_name_H-M   'P 1'
#
loop_
_entity.id
_entity.type
_entity.pdbx_description
1 polymer ?
#
loop_
_entity_poly.entity_id
_entity_poly.type
_entity_poly.pdbx_seq_one_letter_code
_entity_poly.pdbx_strand_id
1 'polypeptide(L)'
;MPPAAMNGLGLVLLAALLCSAPAHGLWCQDCTLTTNSSHCTPKQCQPSDTVCASVRITDPSSSRKDHSVNKMCASSCDFVKRHFFSDYLMGFINSGILQVDVDCCGTDLCNGGPRAGGGPWALAGALLLSLGPALLWAGP
;
A
#
# COMPACT_ATOMS: atom_id res chain seq x y z
N MET A 1 35.36 -5.97 -32.96
CA MET A 1 34.76 -7.13 -32.29
C MET A 1 34.40 -6.69 -30.87
N PRO A 2 33.16 -6.26 -30.59
CA PRO A 2 32.78 -5.91 -29.23
C PRO A 2 32.53 -7.20 -28.43
N PRO A 3 32.93 -7.27 -27.15
CA PRO A 3 32.84 -8.49 -26.38
C PRO A 3 31.39 -8.75 -25.96
N ALA A 4 30.85 -9.89 -26.38
CA ALA A 4 29.53 -10.42 -26.03
C ALA A 4 29.35 -10.79 -24.54
N ALA A 5 30.25 -10.35 -23.66
CA ALA A 5 30.30 -10.73 -22.25
C ALA A 5 29.45 -9.83 -21.32
N MET A 6 29.03 -8.65 -21.77
CA MET A 6 28.26 -7.69 -20.95
C MET A 6 26.79 -8.07 -20.72
N ASN A 7 26.24 -9.00 -21.52
CA ASN A 7 24.81 -9.36 -21.45
C ASN A 7 24.49 -10.39 -20.36
N GLY A 8 25.39 -11.37 -20.13
CA GLY A 8 25.13 -12.43 -19.14
C GLY A 8 25.17 -11.92 -17.71
N LEU A 9 26.15 -11.08 -17.37
CA LEU A 9 26.27 -10.50 -16.04
C LEU A 9 25.11 -9.54 -15.73
N GLY A 10 24.68 -8.75 -16.73
CA GLY A 10 23.54 -7.84 -16.61
C GLY A 10 22.22 -8.59 -16.37
N LEU A 11 21.99 -9.71 -17.06
CA LEU A 11 20.80 -10.55 -16.87
C LEU A 11 20.76 -11.21 -15.48
N VAL A 12 21.92 -11.66 -14.97
CA VAL A 12 22.02 -12.25 -13.62
C VAL A 12 21.77 -11.20 -12.53
N LEU A 13 22.30 -9.98 -12.69
CA LEU A 13 22.04 -8.86 -11.78
C LEU A 13 20.57 -8.45 -11.78
N LEU A 14 19.93 -8.39 -12.95
CA LEU A 14 18.50 -8.10 -13.09
C LEU A 14 17.63 -9.16 -12.41
N ALA A 15 17.95 -10.44 -12.59
CA ALA A 15 17.24 -11.53 -11.93
C ALA A 15 17.39 -11.47 -10.40
N ALA A 16 18.58 -11.15 -9.88
CA ALA A 16 18.81 -10.99 -8.45
C ALA A 16 18.03 -9.81 -7.85
N LEU A 17 17.93 -8.69 -8.57
CA LEU A 17 17.12 -7.51 -8.17
C LEU A 17 15.61 -7.78 -8.23
N LEU A 18 15.15 -8.60 -9.18
CA LEU A 18 13.75 -9.01 -9.30
C LEU A 18 13.36 -10.06 -8.24
N CYS A 19 14.30 -10.89 -7.81
CA CYS A 19 14.11 -11.89 -6.75
C CYS A 19 14.42 -11.39 -5.35
N SER A 20 14.99 -10.19 -5.18
CA SER A 20 15.19 -9.64 -3.85
C SER A 20 13.85 -9.21 -3.27
N ALA A 21 13.32 -10.02 -2.34
CA ALA A 21 12.32 -9.54 -1.40
C ALA A 21 12.92 -8.33 -0.67
N PRO A 22 12.14 -7.25 -0.44
CA PRO A 22 12.65 -6.11 0.30
C PRO A 22 13.17 -6.60 1.66
N ALA A 23 14.47 -6.51 1.89
CA ALA A 23 15.09 -6.86 3.18
C ALA A 23 14.70 -5.87 4.30
N HIS A 24 13.97 -4.81 3.93
CA HIS A 24 13.51 -3.76 4.81
C HIS A 24 12.04 -4.03 5.13
N GLY A 25 11.68 -4.01 6.41
CA GLY A 25 10.31 -4.23 6.85
C GLY A 25 9.34 -3.27 6.16
N LEU A 26 8.12 -3.77 5.90
CA LEU A 26 7.02 -3.05 5.25
C LEU A 26 6.81 -1.67 5.90
N TRP A 27 6.54 -0.64 5.12
CA TRP A 27 6.15 0.67 5.62
C TRP A 27 4.65 0.86 5.51
N CYS A 28 4.00 1.34 6.57
CA CYS A 28 2.55 1.61 6.58
C CYS A 28 2.24 2.97 7.19
N GLN A 29 1.06 3.51 6.89
CA GLN A 29 0.50 4.59 7.68
C GLN A 29 0.01 4.07 9.03
N ASP A 30 0.27 4.83 10.09
CA ASP A 30 -0.10 4.51 11.47
C ASP A 30 -0.87 5.68 12.10
N CYS A 31 -2.03 5.39 12.67
CA CYS A 31 -2.87 6.35 13.41
C CYS A 31 -4.03 5.63 14.09
N THR A 32 -4.50 6.13 15.23
CA THR A 32 -5.62 5.55 15.97
C THR A 32 -6.76 6.55 16.10
N LEU A 33 -7.99 6.12 15.79
CA LEU A 33 -9.23 6.88 16.02
C LEU A 33 -9.22 8.33 15.49
N THR A 34 -8.58 8.56 14.34
CA THR A 34 -8.59 9.88 13.69
C THR A 34 -9.73 9.97 12.70
N THR A 35 -10.43 11.11 12.64
CA THR A 35 -11.41 11.38 11.58
C THR A 35 -10.75 11.83 10.27
N ASN A 36 -9.47 12.21 10.32
CA ASN A 36 -8.71 12.69 9.19
C ASN A 36 -7.49 11.79 8.91
N SER A 37 -7.54 11.09 7.78
CA SER A 37 -6.45 10.21 7.33
C SER A 37 -5.13 10.93 7.05
N SER A 38 -5.14 12.25 6.89
CA SER A 38 -3.91 13.04 6.70
C SER A 38 -3.08 13.21 7.98
N HIS A 39 -3.66 12.92 9.15
CA HIS A 39 -2.94 12.94 10.42
C HIS A 39 -2.16 11.64 10.68
N CYS A 40 -2.30 10.64 9.81
CA CYS A 40 -1.55 9.40 9.92
C CYS A 40 -0.11 9.62 9.45
N THR A 41 0.83 9.00 10.15
CA THR A 41 2.25 9.12 9.84
C THR A 41 2.80 7.80 9.33
N PRO A 42 3.76 7.83 8.38
CA PRO A 42 4.42 6.62 7.93
C PRO A 42 5.30 6.05 9.03
N LYS A 43 5.26 4.73 9.19
CA LYS A 43 6.03 3.97 10.18
C LYS A 43 6.54 2.67 9.55
N GLN A 44 7.75 2.27 9.94
CA GLN A 44 8.28 0.96 9.60
C GLN A 44 7.64 -0.13 10.48
N CYS A 45 7.12 -1.17 9.86
CA CYS A 45 6.49 -2.30 10.53
C CYS A 45 7.52 -3.28 11.09
N GLN A 46 7.07 -4.14 12.00
CA GLN A 46 7.92 -5.21 12.52
C GLN A 46 8.18 -6.26 11.42
N PRO A 47 9.27 -7.03 11.49
CA PRO A 47 9.55 -8.08 10.50
C PRO A 47 8.46 -9.16 10.40
N SER A 48 7.66 -9.34 11.46
CA SER A 48 6.52 -10.26 11.47
C SER A 48 5.27 -9.71 10.78
N ASP A 49 5.21 -8.41 10.56
CA ASP A 49 4.08 -7.75 9.91
C ASP A 49 4.21 -7.85 8.39
N THR A 50 3.14 -8.29 7.74
CA THR A 50 3.14 -8.54 6.29
C THR A 50 2.12 -7.69 5.55
N VAL A 51 1.25 -6.97 6.28
CA VAL A 51 0.20 -6.14 5.70
C VAL A 51 0.08 -4.79 6.40
N CYS A 52 -0.32 -3.78 5.63
CA CYS A 52 -0.91 -2.56 6.13
C CYS A 52 -2.43 -2.74 6.20
N ALA A 53 -3.03 -2.32 7.30
CA ALA A 53 -4.48 -2.31 7.49
C ALA A 53 -5.03 -0.88 7.58
N SER A 54 -6.28 -0.72 7.14
CA SER A 54 -7.09 0.48 7.29
C SER A 54 -8.47 0.06 7.77
N VAL A 55 -8.86 0.51 8.96
CA VAL A 55 -10.16 0.25 9.56
C VAL A 55 -10.96 1.53 9.57
N ARG A 56 -12.16 1.49 9.00
CA ARG A 56 -13.10 2.61 8.96
C ARG A 56 -14.33 2.25 9.77
N ILE A 57 -14.65 3.08 10.76
CA ILE A 57 -15.87 2.93 11.57
C ILE A 57 -16.79 4.10 11.25
N THR A 58 -18.00 3.78 10.84
CA THR A 58 -19.03 4.73 10.39
C THR A 58 -20.28 4.52 11.21
N ASP A 59 -20.94 5.59 11.65
CA ASP A 59 -22.32 5.51 12.13
C ASP A 59 -23.26 5.82 10.96
N PRO A 60 -24.01 4.84 10.42
CA PRO A 60 -24.89 5.06 9.28
C PRO A 60 -26.14 5.89 9.63
N SER A 61 -26.49 6.01 10.92
CA SER A 61 -27.61 6.84 11.39
C SER A 61 -27.24 8.31 11.52
N SER A 62 -25.95 8.60 11.62
CA SER A 62 -25.40 9.95 11.70
C SER A 62 -25.28 10.59 10.31
N SER A 63 -25.85 11.79 10.16
CA SER A 63 -25.60 12.68 9.00
C SER A 63 -24.15 13.18 8.93
N ARG A 64 -23.41 13.14 10.05
CA ARG A 64 -21.98 13.46 10.07
C ARG A 64 -21.19 12.32 9.45
N LYS A 65 -20.40 12.65 8.41
CA LYS A 65 -19.40 11.79 7.76
C LYS A 65 -18.17 11.55 8.62
N ASP A 66 -18.30 11.57 9.94
CA ASP A 66 -17.18 11.38 10.85
C ASP A 66 -16.87 9.88 10.93
N HIS A 67 -16.23 9.41 9.86
CA HIS A 67 -15.67 8.08 9.81
C HIS A 67 -14.41 8.10 10.66
N SER A 68 -14.37 7.37 11.76
CA SER A 68 -13.11 7.17 12.45
C SER A 68 -12.26 6.18 11.66
N VAL A 69 -10.99 6.52 11.50
CA VAL A 69 -10.02 5.77 10.73
C VAL A 69 -8.90 5.34 11.67
N ASN A 70 -8.60 4.04 11.64
CA ASN A 70 -7.44 3.46 12.27
C ASN A 70 -6.56 2.81 11.20
N LYS A 71 -5.27 3.10 11.19
CA LYS A 71 -4.30 2.53 10.24
C LYS A 71 -3.15 1.96 11.04
N MET A 72 -2.68 0.78 10.66
CA MET A 72 -1.64 0.07 11.39
C MET A 72 -0.93 -0.98 10.53
N CYS A 73 0.20 -1.46 11.03
CA CYS A 73 0.84 -2.70 10.59
C CYS A 73 0.15 -3.92 11.21
N ALA A 74 0.12 -5.05 10.50
CA ALA A 74 -0.34 -6.31 11.07
C ALA A 74 0.35 -7.53 10.43
N SER A 75 0.37 -8.64 11.17
CA SER A 75 0.88 -9.93 10.70
C SER A 75 -0.02 -10.57 9.63
N SER A 76 -1.33 -10.33 9.68
CA SER A 76 -2.29 -10.79 8.67
C SER A 76 -3.57 -9.96 8.69
N CYS A 77 -4.29 -9.93 7.57
CA CYS A 77 -5.59 -9.24 7.51
C CYS A 77 -6.66 -9.92 8.37
N ASP A 78 -6.63 -11.26 8.45
CA ASP A 78 -7.58 -12.02 9.27
C ASP A 78 -7.42 -11.73 10.76
N PHE A 79 -6.18 -11.48 11.21
CA PHE A 79 -5.93 -11.05 12.58
C PHE A 79 -6.64 -9.72 12.89
N VAL A 80 -6.52 -8.74 11.99
CA VAL A 80 -7.18 -7.43 12.15
C VAL A 80 -8.69 -7.60 12.15
N LYS A 81 -9.24 -8.35 11.19
CA LYS A 81 -10.68 -8.61 11.13
C LYS A 81 -11.18 -9.23 12.43
N ARG A 82 -10.55 -10.31 12.93
CA ARG A 82 -10.96 -10.94 14.20
C ARG A 82 -10.86 -10.00 15.39
N HIS A 83 -9.86 -9.11 15.42
CA HIS A 83 -9.69 -8.16 16.51
C HIS A 83 -10.80 -7.10 16.54
N PHE A 84 -11.13 -6.50 15.39
CA PHE A 84 -12.16 -5.46 15.29
C PHE A 84 -13.59 -6.02 15.24
N PHE A 85 -13.77 -7.23 14.72
CA PHE A 85 -15.05 -7.96 14.74
C PHE A 85 -15.21 -8.83 16.00
N SER A 86 -14.49 -8.52 17.08
CA SER A 86 -14.70 -9.15 18.38
C SER A 86 -16.08 -8.80 18.95
N ASP A 87 -16.62 -9.64 19.85
CA ASP A 87 -17.98 -9.61 20.39
C ASP A 87 -18.45 -8.21 20.87
N TYR A 88 -17.51 -7.38 21.32
CA TYR A 88 -17.78 -6.03 21.82
C TYR A 88 -18.29 -5.05 20.74
N LEU A 89 -17.73 -5.09 19.51
CA LEU A 89 -18.19 -4.24 18.40
C LEU A 89 -19.29 -4.92 17.59
N MET A 90 -19.34 -6.26 17.58
CA MET A 90 -20.37 -7.03 16.89
C MET A 90 -21.78 -6.73 17.41
N GLY A 91 -21.96 -6.43 18.70
CA GLY A 91 -23.25 -5.99 19.24
C GLY A 91 -23.77 -4.70 18.59
N PHE A 92 -22.88 -3.74 18.31
CA PHE A 92 -23.21 -2.47 17.66
C PHE A 92 -23.34 -2.60 16.13
N ILE A 93 -22.55 -3.50 15.53
CA ILE A 93 -22.62 -3.79 14.09
C ILE A 93 -23.92 -4.52 13.75
N ASN A 94 -24.28 -5.57 14.50
CA ASN A 94 -25.50 -6.35 14.27
C ASN A 94 -26.78 -5.54 14.54
N SER A 95 -26.71 -4.51 15.38
CA SER A 95 -27.81 -3.56 15.61
C SER A 95 -27.85 -2.43 14.58
N GLY A 96 -26.90 -2.38 13.64
CA GLY A 96 -26.83 -1.36 12.59
C GLY A 96 -26.40 0.03 13.08
N ILE A 97 -25.90 0.13 14.31
CA ILE A 97 -25.47 1.40 14.93
C ILE A 97 -24.09 1.81 14.41
N LEU A 98 -23.23 0.85 14.11
CA LEU A 98 -21.87 1.08 13.60
C LEU A 98 -21.57 0.15 12.42
N GLN A 99 -21.07 0.68 11.32
CA GLN A 99 -20.50 -0.08 10.22
C GLN A 99 -18.97 -0.06 10.32
N VAL A 100 -18.34 -1.22 10.27
CA VAL A 100 -16.88 -1.37 10.32
C VAL A 100 -16.38 -1.99 9.02
N ASP A 101 -15.59 -1.25 8.26
CA ASP A 101 -14.94 -1.72 7.03
C ASP A 101 -13.44 -1.88 7.28
N VAL A 102 -12.86 -3.01 6.84
CA VAL A 102 -11.45 -3.35 7.01
C VAL A 102 -10.82 -3.65 5.66
N ASP A 103 -9.86 -2.81 5.25
CA ASP A 103 -9.06 -2.98 4.04
C ASP A 103 -7.61 -3.31 4.39
N CYS A 104 -7.00 -4.23 3.64
CA CYS A 104 -5.61 -4.65 3.83
C CYS A 104 -4.84 -4.70 2.51
N CYS A 105 -3.54 -4.41 2.56
CA CYS A 105 -2.65 -4.44 1.40
C CYS A 105 -1.20 -4.71 1.83
N GLY A 106 -0.34 -5.24 0.95
CA GLY A 106 1.00 -5.74 1.29
C GLY A 106 2.16 -4.96 0.67
N THR A 107 1.95 -3.70 0.30
CA THR A 107 2.99 -2.84 -0.31
C THR A 107 3.19 -1.56 0.48
N ASP A 108 4.36 -0.95 0.36
CA ASP A 108 4.70 0.23 1.16
C ASP A 108 3.68 1.36 0.99
N LEU A 109 3.20 1.86 2.13
CA LEU A 109 2.27 2.98 2.30
C LEU A 109 0.95 2.80 1.55
N CYS A 110 0.58 1.56 1.22
CA CYS A 110 -0.61 1.25 0.44
C CYS A 110 -1.92 1.61 1.15
N ASN A 111 -1.92 1.62 2.49
CA ASN A 111 -3.03 2.09 3.31
C ASN A 111 -3.09 3.63 3.41
N GLY A 112 -2.37 4.35 2.54
CA GLY A 112 -2.43 5.81 2.41
C GLY A 112 -3.78 6.37 1.97
N GLY A 113 -3.87 7.70 1.84
CA GLY A 113 -5.00 8.33 1.16
C GLY A 113 -5.05 7.96 -0.33
N PRO A 114 -6.06 8.45 -1.10
CA PRO A 114 -6.16 8.20 -2.53
C PRO A 114 -4.83 8.51 -3.20
N ARG A 115 -4.17 7.47 -3.70
CA ARG A 115 -2.88 7.59 -4.36
C ARG A 115 -3.12 8.43 -5.62
N ALA A 116 -2.61 9.66 -5.67
CA ALA A 116 -2.47 10.37 -6.93
C ALA A 116 -1.79 9.38 -7.89
N GLY A 117 -2.49 9.02 -8.97
CA GLY A 117 -2.30 7.79 -9.75
C GLY A 117 -0.95 7.63 -10.44
N GLY A 118 0.12 7.44 -9.67
CA GLY A 118 1.42 7.02 -10.14
C GLY A 118 1.54 5.50 -10.06
N GLY A 119 0.79 4.79 -10.90
CA GLY A 119 1.02 3.37 -11.11
C GLY A 119 2.35 3.14 -11.85
N PRO A 120 2.91 1.91 -11.85
CA PRO A 120 4.07 1.56 -12.66
C PRO A 120 3.92 1.95 -14.14
N TRP A 121 2.68 1.96 -14.63
CA TRP A 121 2.28 2.41 -15.96
C TRP A 121 2.50 3.91 -16.20
N ALA A 122 2.38 4.76 -15.18
CA ALA A 122 2.68 6.18 -15.29
C ALA A 122 4.19 6.43 -15.42
N LEU A 123 5.00 5.64 -14.70
CA LEU A 123 6.46 5.65 -14.84
C LEU A 123 6.90 5.11 -16.21
N ALA A 124 6.27 4.03 -16.68
CA ALA A 124 6.49 3.49 -18.02
C ALA A 124 6.11 4.51 -19.12
N GLY A 125 4.98 5.21 -18.95
CA GLY A 125 4.56 6.28 -19.85
C GLY A 125 5.55 7.46 -19.89
N ALA A 126 6.00 7.92 -18.72
CA ALA A 126 7.00 8.98 -18.61
C ALA A 126 8.35 8.58 -19.24
N LEU A 127 8.76 7.31 -19.09
CA LEU A 127 9.98 6.76 -19.69
C LEU A 127 9.88 6.65 -21.22
N LEU A 128 8.71 6.26 -21.75
CA LEU A 128 8.46 6.22 -23.20
C LEU A 128 8.44 7.62 -23.82
N LEU A 129 7.88 8.60 -23.10
CA LEU A 129 7.84 10.00 -23.52
C LEU A 129 9.23 10.66 -23.51
N SER A 130 10.14 10.25 -22.62
CA SER A 130 11.51 10.78 -22.59
C SER A 130 12.44 10.14 -23.62
N LEU A 131 12.21 8.88 -23.99
CA LEU A 131 13.04 8.14 -24.96
C LEU A 131 12.55 8.26 -26.42
N GLY A 132 11.27 8.53 -26.66
CA GLY A 132 10.70 8.69 -28.00
C GLY A 132 11.39 9.76 -28.87
N PRO A 133 11.69 10.97 -28.34
CA PRO A 133 12.36 12.01 -29.12
C PRO A 133 13.84 11.70 -29.44
N ALA A 134 14.52 10.91 -28.61
CA ALA A 134 15.93 10.56 -28.81
C ALA A 134 16.10 9.51 -29.92
N LEU A 135 15.12 8.62 -30.10
CA LEU A 135 15.14 7.58 -31.13
C LEU A 135 14.72 8.10 -32.52
N LEU A 136 13.90 9.15 -32.58
CA LEU A 136 13.46 9.75 -33.85
C LEU A 136 14.49 10.72 -34.47
N TRP A 137 15.49 11.18 -33.70
CA TRP A 137 16.60 12.00 -34.20
C TRP A 137 17.86 11.17 -34.53
N ALA A 138 17.84 9.86 -34.27
CA ALA A 138 18.88 8.93 -34.67
C ALA A 138 18.39 8.07 -35.85
N GLY A 139 18.11 8.71 -36.97
CA GLY A 139 17.84 8.09 -38.27
C GLY A 139 18.66 8.80 -39.36
N PRO A 140 19.12 8.05 -40.38
CA PRO A 140 20.41 8.20 -41.08
C PRO A 140 20.66 9.49 -41.86
#